data_AF-A0A2Z4RPI9-F1
#
_entry.id   AF-A0A2Z4RPI9-F1
#
_cell.length_a   1.000
_cell.length_b   1.000
_cell.length_c   1.000
_cell.angle_alpha   90.00
_cell.angle_beta   90.00
_cell.angle_gamma   90.00
#
_symmetry.space_group_name_H-M   'P 1'
#
loop_
_entity.id
_entity.type
_entity.pdbx_description
1 polymer ?
#
loop_
_entity_poly.entity_id
_entity_poly.type
_entity_poly.pdbx_seq_one_letter_code
_entity_poly.pdbx_strand_id
1 'polypeptide(L)' 'MSKTRNAERSVVEIIPSNSSYAENYFQLIIRQLALRQAIDLGIADADAGKLTSLATVKAKWLSR' A
#
# COMPACT_ATOMS: atom_id res chain seq x y z
N MET A 1 -34.24 -36.73 16.09
CA MET A 1 -32.78 -36.51 16.19
C MET A 1 -32.33 -35.78 14.92
N SER A 2 -32.19 -34.46 14.99
CA SER A 2 -31.80 -33.64 13.84
C SER A 2 -30.30 -33.40 13.89
N LYS A 3 -29.54 -34.06 13.01
CA LYS A 3 -28.10 -33.82 12.83
C LYS A 3 -27.90 -32.41 12.26
N THR A 4 -27.48 -31.47 13.08
CA THR A 4 -26.95 -30.18 12.62
C THR A 4 -25.62 -30.43 11.93
N ARG A 5 -25.58 -30.19 10.62
CA ARG A 5 -24.34 -30.21 9.83
C ARG A 5 -23.49 -29.04 10.31
N ASN A 6 -22.53 -29.34 11.18
CA ASN A 6 -21.52 -28.38 11.60
C ASN A 6 -20.57 -28.19 10.41
N ALA A 7 -20.90 -27.26 9.53
CA ALA A 7 -20.00 -26.84 8.47
C ALA A 7 -18.84 -26.13 9.18
N GLU A 8 -17.71 -26.82 9.33
CA GLU A 8 -16.44 -26.21 9.72
C GLU A 8 -16.15 -25.06 8.74
N ARG A 9 -16.52 -23.84 9.13
CA ARG A 9 -16.05 -22.64 8.46
C ARG A 9 -14.56 -22.55 8.79
N SER A 10 -13.70 -22.87 7.83
CA SER A 10 -12.27 -22.59 7.97
C SER A 10 -12.10 -21.08 8.10
N VAL A 11 -11.76 -20.63 9.31
CA VAL A 11 -11.39 -19.23 9.52
C VAL A 11 -10.07 -19.00 8.78
N VAL A 12 -10.10 -18.21 7.71
CA VAL A 12 -8.93 -17.95 6.85
C VAL A 12 -7.98 -16.95 7.51
N GLU A 13 -8.51 -16.02 8.31
CA GLU A 13 -7.72 -15.02 9.04
C GLU A 13 -8.53 -14.41 10.18
N ILE A 14 -7.88 -14.13 11.32
CA ILE A 14 -8.47 -13.39 12.46
C ILE A 14 -7.80 -12.02 12.52
N ILE A 15 -8.56 -10.97 12.20
CA ILE A 15 -8.08 -9.59 12.26
C ILE A 15 -8.27 -9.06 13.70
N PRO A 16 -7.21 -8.65 14.40
CA PRO A 16 -7.32 -8.07 15.74
C PRO A 16 -8.14 -6.77 15.73
N SER A 17 -9.11 -6.66 16.64
CA SER A 17 -10.01 -5.49 16.75
C SER A 17 -9.52 -4.43 17.74
N ASN A 18 -8.24 -4.46 18.14
CA ASN A 18 -7.70 -3.49 19.08
C ASN A 18 -7.25 -2.18 18.38
N SER A 19 -7.29 -1.08 19.12
CA SER A 19 -6.97 0.26 18.60
C SER A 19 -5.55 0.38 18.07
N SER A 20 -4.60 -0.32 18.69
CA SER A 20 -3.20 -0.33 18.25
C SER A 20 -3.04 -0.98 16.87
N TYR A 21 -3.72 -2.10 16.63
CA TYR A 21 -3.73 -2.76 15.33
C TYR A 21 -4.37 -1.88 14.27
N ALA A 22 -5.52 -1.27 14.58
CA ALA A 22 -6.20 -0.35 13.67
C ALA A 22 -5.29 0.81 13.27
N GLU A 23 -4.66 1.48 14.24
CA GLU A 23 -3.73 2.59 13.98
C GLU A 23 -2.54 2.16 13.11
N ASN A 24 -1.89 1.04 13.46
CA ASN A 24 -0.76 0.53 12.68
C ASN A 24 -1.17 0.17 11.24
N TYR A 25 -2.35 -0.43 11.07
CA TYR A 25 -2.89 -0.77 9.76
C TYR A 25 -3.20 0.48 8.93
N PHE A 26 -3.81 1.51 9.54
CA PHE A 26 -4.02 2.81 8.89
C PHE A 26 -2.71 3.47 8.45
N GLN A 27 -1.69 3.49 9.31
CA GLN A 27 -0.38 4.03 8.97
C GLN A 27 0.28 3.28 7.81
N LEU A 28 0.13 1.96 7.76
CA LEU A 28 0.63 1.14 6.66
C LEU A 28 -0.08 1.47 5.33
N ILE A 29 -1.40 1.64 5.36
CA ILE A 29 -2.17 2.08 4.18
C ILE A 29 -1.71 3.45 3.70
N ILE A 30 -1.54 4.42 4.61
CA ILE A 30 -1.08 5.78 4.27
C ILE A 30 0.29 5.72 3.60
N ARG A 31 1.23 4.94 4.14
CA ARG A 31 2.56 4.75 3.53
C ARG A 31 2.49 4.13 2.14
N GLN A 32 1.65 3.10 1.96
CA GLN A 32 1.47 2.47 0.64
C GLN A 32 0.84 3.42 -0.37
N LEU A 33 -0.12 4.26 0.06
CA LEU A 33 -0.72 5.27 -0.78
C LEU A 33 0.31 6.33 -1.22
N ALA A 34 1.14 6.81 -0.30
CA ALA A 34 2.22 7.75 -0.61
C ALA A 34 3.24 7.15 -1.58
N LEU A 35 3.62 5.89 -1.39
CA LEU A 35 4.50 5.16 -2.32
C LEU A 35 3.86 5.05 -3.70
N ARG A 36 2.57 4.71 -3.78
CA ARG A 36 1.85 4.58 -5.05
C ARG A 36 1.80 5.91 -5.80
N GLN A 37 1.48 7.01 -5.11
CA GLN A 37 1.48 8.34 -5.69
C GLN A 37 2.86 8.74 -6.23
N ALA A 38 3.94 8.43 -5.52
CA ALA A 38 5.29 8.71 -5.98
C ALA A 38 5.65 7.93 -7.25
N ILE A 39 5.23 6.67 -7.35
CA ILE A 39 5.42 5.84 -8.55
C ILE A 39 4.62 6.41 -9.72
N ASP A 40 3.35 6.73 -9.52
CA ASP A 40 2.48 7.25 -10.58
C ASP A 40 3.00 8.61 -11.11
N LEU A 41 3.48 9.49 -10.23
CA LEU A 41 4.15 10.74 -10.62
C LEU A 41 5.45 10.48 -11.39
N GLY A 42 6.24 9.50 -10.97
CA GLY A 42 7.45 9.09 -11.66
C GLY A 42 7.17 8.59 -13.08
N ILE A 43 6.15 7.76 -13.26
CA ILE A 43 5.69 7.28 -14.58
C ILE A 43 5.23 8.47 -15.44
N ALA A 44 4.39 9.35 -14.90
CA ALA A 44 3.90 10.52 -15.63
C ALA A 44 5.04 11.46 -16.06
N ASP A 45 6.05 11.68 -15.21
CA ASP A 45 7.23 12.46 -15.58
C ASP A 45 8.10 11.73 -16.63
N ALA A 46 8.13 10.40 -16.65
CA ALA A 46 8.80 9.60 -17.67
C ALA A 46 8.11 9.75 -19.03
N ASP A 47 6.78 9.54 -19.05
CA ASP A 47 5.94 9.63 -20.24
C ASP A 47 5.95 11.04 -20.84
N ALA A 48 6.02 12.07 -19.99
CA ALA A 48 6.18 13.46 -20.40
C ALA A 48 7.61 13.79 -20.91
N GLY A 49 8.53 12.81 -20.95
CA GLY A 49 9.91 13.00 -21.38
C GLY A 49 10.72 13.90 -20.44
N LYS A 50 10.35 14.04 -19.16
CA LYS A 50 11.09 14.83 -18.17
C LYS A 50 12.21 14.03 -17.49
N LEU A 51 12.13 12.70 -17.54
CA LEU A 51 13.20 11.81 -17.07
C LEU A 51 14.18 11.50 -18.21
N THR A 52 14.82 12.54 -18.78
CA THR A 52 15.80 12.37 -19.87
C THR A 52 17.14 11.81 -19.41
N SER A 53 17.43 11.79 -18.09
CA SER A 53 18.58 11.07 -17.55
C SER A 53 18.43 10.77 -16.05
N LEU A 54 19.04 9.67 -15.60
CA LEU A 54 19.14 9.29 -14.19
C LEU A 54 19.70 10.43 -13.30
N ALA A 55 20.57 11.27 -13.86
CA ALA A 55 21.15 12.41 -13.17
C ALA A 55 20.11 13.51 -12.86
N THR A 56 19.19 13.78 -13.79
CA THR A 56 18.12 14.79 -13.63
C THR A 56 17.11 14.36 -12.55
N VAL A 57 16.79 13.07 -12.49
CA VAL A 57 15.90 12.51 -11.45
C VAL A 57 16.55 12.62 -10.07
N LYS A 58 17.84 12.26 -9.96
CA LYS A 58 18.61 12.34 -8.71
C LYS A 58 18.72 13.79 -8.20
N ALA A 59 18.92 14.75 -9.09
CA ALA A 59 18.97 16.17 -8.73
C ALA A 59 17.64 16.69 -8.18
N LYS A 60 16.50 16.34 -8.80
CA LYS A 60 15.16 16.74 -8.31
C LYS A 60 14.79 16.10 -6.98
N TRP A 61 15.24 14.87 -6.71
CA TRP A 61 14.97 14.19 -5.44
C TRP A 61 15.77 14.80 -4.28
N LEU A 62 17.03 15.16 -4.54
CA LEU A 62 17.92 15.76 -3.52
C LEU A 62 17.66 17.26 -3.27
N SER A 63 16.82 17.91 -4.07
CA SER A 63 16.49 19.33 -3.93
C SER A 63 15.19 19.59 -3.14
N ARG A 64 14.60 18.56 -2.52
CA ARG A 64 13.48 18.68 -1.58
C ARG A 64 13.98 18.59 -0.15
#